data_AF-A0A349S8N8-F1
#
_entry.id   AF-A0A349S8N8-F1
#
_cell.length_a   1.000
_cell.length_b   1.000
_cell.length_c   1.000
_cell.angle_alpha   90.00
_cell.angle_beta   90.00
_cell.angle_gamma   90.00
#
_symmetry.space_group_name_H-M   'P 1'
#
loop_
_entity.id
_entity.type
_entity.pdbx_description
1 polymer ?
#
loop_
_entity_poly.entity_id
_entity_poly.type
_entity_poly.pdbx_seq_one_letter_code
_entity_poly.pdbx_strand_id
1 'polypeptide(L)'
;RLRDRIVKSLDSTLLPGLEQCIVSDFFMTPADFQTDYKSLWGAGFSIAPLFSQSAYFRFRNQDPKVDNLFFVGAGTHPGAGLPGVVSSAKVTDALIDKYLKKNYSDKLVETT
;
A
#
# COMPACT_ATOMS: atom_id res chain seq x y z
N ARG A 1 9.63 24.40 11.77
CA ARG A 1 10.60 24.67 10.67
C ARG A 1 10.05 24.32 9.28
N LEU A 2 9.73 23.05 8.95
CA LEU A 2 9.17 22.73 7.61
C LEU A 2 7.72 23.24 7.46
N ARG A 3 6.87 22.96 8.46
CA ARG A 3 5.49 23.48 8.53
C ARG A 3 5.41 24.98 8.28
N ASP A 4 6.23 25.77 8.98
CA ASP A 4 6.23 27.25 8.84
C ASP A 4 6.65 27.71 7.44
N ARG A 5 7.58 27.00 6.80
CA ARG A 5 7.97 27.29 5.40
C ARG A 5 6.84 27.01 4.42
N ILE A 6 6.08 25.94 4.63
CA ILE A 6 4.91 25.59 3.81
C ILE A 6 3.81 26.64 4.01
N VAL A 7 3.46 26.95 5.27
CA VAL A 7 2.43 27.95 5.60
C VAL A 7 2.79 29.30 4.99
N LYS A 8 4.03 29.78 5.17
CA LYS A 8 4.47 31.05 4.58
C LYS A 8 4.38 31.06 3.05
N SER A 9 4.73 29.94 2.39
CA SER A 9 4.66 29.83 0.93
C SER A 9 3.22 29.85 0.42
N LEU A 10 2.30 29.16 1.10
CA LEU A 10 0.89 29.13 0.73
C LEU A 10 0.24 30.49 1.00
N ASP A 11 0.55 31.11 2.14
CA ASP A 11 0.07 32.44 2.52
C ASP A 11 0.43 33.50 1.46
N SER A 12 1.68 33.49 1.00
CA SER A 12 2.16 34.44 0.00
C SER A 12 1.70 34.16 -1.44
N THR A 13 0.99 33.06 -1.71
CA THR A 13 0.64 32.65 -3.08
C THR A 13 -0.85 32.33 -3.26
N LEU A 14 -1.31 31.23 -2.67
CA LEU A 14 -2.62 30.62 -2.95
C LEU A 14 -3.66 30.89 -1.87
N LEU A 15 -3.22 31.15 -0.63
CA LEU A 15 -4.08 31.23 0.55
C LEU A 15 -3.73 32.47 1.41
N PRO A 16 -3.92 33.71 0.94
CA PRO A 16 -3.60 34.90 1.73
C PRO A 16 -4.34 34.91 3.07
N GLY A 17 -3.59 35.11 4.15
CA GLY A 17 -4.13 35.12 5.51
C GLY A 17 -4.27 33.73 6.14
N LEU A 18 -3.66 32.70 5.54
CA LEU A 18 -3.65 31.34 6.06
C LEU A 18 -3.08 31.28 7.47
N GLU A 19 -2.02 32.04 7.76
CA GLU A 19 -1.37 31.98 9.08
C GLU A 19 -2.33 32.36 10.22
N GLN A 20 -3.23 33.33 10.00
CA GLN A 20 -4.20 33.77 11.00
C GLN A 20 -5.43 32.84 11.09
N CYS A 21 -5.63 31.99 10.08
CA CYS A 21 -6.78 31.08 10.02
C CYS A 21 -6.50 29.68 10.60
N ILE A 22 -5.24 29.34 10.90
CA ILE A 22 -4.89 28.02 11.42
C ILE A 22 -5.29 27.91 12.90
N VAL A 23 -6.22 27.00 13.19
CA VAL A 23 -6.70 26.70 14.56
C VAL A 23 -5.95 25.51 15.16
N SER A 24 -5.61 24.52 14.33
CA SER A 24 -4.86 23.32 14.71
C SER A 24 -4.10 22.79 13.51
N ASP A 25 -2.95 22.17 13.75
CA ASP A 25 -2.20 21.46 12.73
C ASP A 25 -2.00 19.98 13.09
N PHE A 26 -1.87 19.18 12.03
CA PHE A 26 -1.55 17.76 12.11
C PHE A 26 -0.65 17.41 10.93
N PHE A 27 0.36 16.59 11.18
CA PHE A 27 1.25 16.09 10.16
C PHE A 27 1.77 14.71 10.55
N MET A 28 2.06 13.90 9.54
CA MET A 28 2.81 12.65 9.69
C MET A 28 4.13 12.78 8.95
N THR A 29 5.16 12.19 9.53
CA THR A 29 6.51 12.11 9.02
C THR A 29 6.82 10.68 8.60
N PRO A 30 7.86 10.44 7.78
CA PRO A 30 8.28 9.08 7.44
C PRO A 30 8.52 8.18 8.67
N ALA A 31 8.94 8.74 9.80
CA ALA A 31 9.10 7.98 11.05
C ALA A 31 7.75 7.46 11.59
N ASP A 32 6.70 8.28 11.48
CA ASP A 32 5.33 7.89 11.86
C ASP A 32 4.82 6.80 10.90
N PHE A 33 5.06 6.93 9.58
CA PHE A 33 4.70 5.88 8.62
C PHE A 33 5.41 4.54 8.91
N GLN A 34 6.68 4.59 9.32
CA GLN A 34 7.42 3.40 9.70
C GLN A 34 6.87 2.76 10.98
N THR A 35 6.47 3.58 11.95
CA THR A 35 6.00 3.12 13.25
C THR A 35 4.57 2.60 13.21
N ASP A 36 3.66 3.39 12.62
CA ASP A 36 2.21 3.17 12.65
C ASP A 36 1.76 2.18 11.58
N TYR A 37 2.32 2.28 10.37
CA TYR A 37 1.93 1.45 9.22
C TYR A 37 2.92 0.34 8.90
N LYS A 38 3.97 0.17 9.72
CA LYS A 38 5.07 -0.78 9.48
C LYS A 38 5.67 -0.66 8.07
N SER A 39 5.68 0.57 7.54
CA SER A 39 6.21 0.83 6.22
C SER A 39 7.73 0.96 6.27
N LEU A 40 8.45 0.09 5.58
CA LEU A 40 9.90 0.16 5.51
C LEU A 40 10.34 1.53 4.98
N TRP A 41 11.26 2.18 5.69
CA TRP A 41 11.75 3.55 5.42
C TRP A 41 10.68 4.65 5.44
N GLY A 42 9.49 4.38 5.97
CA GLY A 42 8.39 5.35 5.99
C GLY A 42 7.77 5.60 4.62
N ALA A 43 7.85 4.64 3.70
CA ALA A 43 7.35 4.80 2.34
C ALA A 43 5.82 4.92 2.30
N GLY A 44 5.29 6.02 1.76
CA GLY A 44 3.84 6.21 1.62
C GLY A 44 3.19 5.29 0.58
N PHE A 45 3.96 4.81 -0.41
CA PHE A 45 3.46 4.03 -1.54
C PHE A 45 4.30 2.77 -1.82
N SER A 46 4.92 2.20 -0.78
CA SER A 46 5.82 1.04 -0.89
C SER A 46 7.01 1.28 -1.84
N ILE A 47 7.42 0.28 -2.61
CA ILE A 47 8.57 0.35 -3.53
C ILE A 47 8.41 1.46 -4.57
N ALA A 48 9.52 2.15 -4.83
CA ALA A 48 9.57 3.22 -5.81
C ALA A 48 9.17 2.72 -7.21
N PRO A 49 8.48 3.54 -8.03
CA PRO A 49 8.09 3.18 -9.38
C PRO A 49 9.27 3.32 -10.36
N LEU A 50 10.44 2.77 -10.02
CA LEU A 50 11.52 2.61 -10.99
C LEU A 50 11.09 1.55 -12.01
N PHE A 51 11.52 1.67 -13.27
CA PHE A 51 11.17 0.72 -14.32
C PHE A 51 11.47 -0.74 -13.91
N SER A 52 12.64 -0.96 -13.30
CA SER A 52 13.09 -2.26 -12.78
C SER A 52 12.35 -2.73 -11.51
N GLN A 53 11.54 -1.88 -10.89
CA GLN A 53 10.79 -2.16 -9.66
C GLN A 53 9.27 -2.03 -9.88
N SER A 54 8.83 -1.93 -11.14
CA SER A 54 7.44 -1.69 -11.51
C SER A 54 6.80 -2.92 -12.16
N ALA A 55 5.46 -2.90 -12.19
CA ALA A 55 4.62 -3.86 -12.89
C ALA A 55 5.01 -5.34 -12.67
N TYR A 56 5.66 -5.96 -13.66
CA TYR A 56 6.05 -7.36 -13.64
C TYR A 56 7.12 -7.70 -12.60
N PHE A 57 7.99 -6.73 -12.28
CA PHE A 57 9.09 -6.93 -11.33
C PHE A 57 8.67 -6.75 -9.87
N ARG A 58 7.39 -6.50 -9.61
CA ARG A 58 6.85 -6.48 -8.25
C ARG A 58 6.78 -7.87 -7.68
N PHE A 59 6.78 -7.96 -6.35
CA PHE A 59 6.53 -9.22 -5.67
C PHE A 59 5.21 -9.82 -6.15
N ARG A 60 5.22 -11.11 -6.46
CA ARG A 60 4.04 -11.86 -6.87
C ARG A 60 3.12 -12.09 -5.68
N ASN A 61 1.82 -12.24 -5.95
CA ASN A 61 0.80 -12.47 -4.93
C ASN A 61 0.88 -13.85 -4.25
N GLN A 62 1.71 -14.76 -4.76
CA GLN A 62 2.00 -16.06 -4.17
C GLN A 62 3.51 -16.30 -4.16
N ASP A 63 4.02 -16.84 -3.06
CA ASP A 63 5.42 -17.19 -2.93
C ASP A 63 5.79 -18.35 -3.87
N PRO A 64 6.95 -18.31 -4.57
CA PRO A 64 7.35 -19.39 -5.48
C PRO A 64 7.93 -20.62 -4.78
N LYS A 65 8.24 -20.56 -3.48
CA LYS A 65 8.84 -21.65 -2.69
C LYS A 65 7.88 -22.19 -1.64
N VAL A 66 6.98 -21.36 -1.12
CA VAL A 66 6.01 -21.71 -0.08
C VAL A 66 4.60 -21.63 -0.66
N ASP A 67 4.06 -22.78 -1.07
CA ASP A 67 2.82 -22.85 -1.86
C ASP A 67 1.57 -22.24 -1.18
N ASN A 68 1.52 -22.22 0.15
CA ASN A 68 0.40 -21.68 0.93
C ASN A 68 0.64 -20.26 1.47
N LEU A 69 1.67 -19.57 0.98
CA LEU A 69 1.99 -18.20 1.36
C LEU A 69 1.58 -17.21 0.26
N PHE A 70 0.75 -16.25 0.63
CA PHE A 70 0.22 -15.24 -0.28
C PHE A 70 0.53 -13.83 0.23
N PHE A 71 0.74 -12.92 -0.71
CA PHE A 71 1.02 -11.51 -0.44
C PHE A 71 -0.07 -10.63 -1.07
N VAL A 72 -0.39 -9.54 -0.40
CA VAL A 72 -1.36 -8.54 -0.86
C VAL A 72 -0.93 -7.16 -0.39
N GLY A 73 -1.15 -6.15 -1.22
CA GLY A 73 -0.96 -4.75 -0.83
C GLY A 73 -0.14 -3.93 -1.81
N ALA A 74 0.29 -2.76 -1.36
CA ALA A 74 0.88 -1.73 -2.23
C ALA A 74 2.28 -2.06 -2.76
N GLY A 75 2.97 -3.05 -2.20
CA GLY A 75 4.28 -3.54 -2.68
C GLY A 75 4.18 -4.77 -3.59
N THR A 76 3.01 -5.38 -3.66
CA THR A 76 2.73 -6.58 -4.44
C THR A 76 2.18 -6.16 -5.81
N HIS A 77 2.22 -7.09 -6.77
CA HIS A 77 1.48 -6.93 -8.02
C HIS A 77 -0.03 -6.73 -7.72
N PRO A 78 -0.75 -5.84 -8.43
CA PRO A 78 -0.31 -5.04 -9.58
C PRO A 78 0.39 -3.72 -9.25
N GLY A 79 0.20 -3.12 -8.06
CA GLY A 79 0.65 -1.74 -7.87
C GLY A 79 0.33 -1.11 -6.52
N ALA A 80 0.98 0.03 -6.27
CA ALA A 80 0.61 0.93 -5.19
C ALA A 80 -0.62 1.78 -5.56
N GLY A 81 -1.16 2.50 -4.57
CA GLY A 81 -2.38 3.31 -4.71
C GLY A 81 -3.65 2.48 -4.54
N LEU A 82 -4.77 3.15 -4.25
CA LEU A 82 -6.04 2.49 -3.91
C LEU A 82 -6.48 1.45 -4.96
N PRO A 83 -6.52 1.76 -6.28
CA PRO A 83 -6.92 0.78 -7.29
C PRO A 83 -5.97 -0.42 -7.35
N GLY A 84 -4.65 -0.17 -7.20
CA GLY A 84 -3.62 -1.22 -7.24
C GLY A 84 -3.73 -2.18 -6.06
N VAL A 85 -3.91 -1.65 -4.85
CA VAL A 85 -4.07 -2.44 -3.62
C VAL A 85 -5.35 -3.29 -3.66
N VAL A 86 -6.48 -2.71 -4.06
CA VAL A 86 -7.76 -3.45 -4.15
C VAL A 86 -7.68 -4.53 -5.24
N SER A 87 -7.05 -4.22 -6.37
CA SER A 87 -6.82 -5.22 -7.43
C SER A 87 -5.88 -6.33 -6.97
N SER A 88 -4.86 -6.01 -6.16
CA SER A 88 -3.96 -6.99 -5.54
C SER A 88 -4.76 -8.00 -4.71
N ALA A 89 -5.70 -7.51 -3.89
CA ALA A 89 -6.56 -8.37 -3.09
C ALA A 89 -7.42 -9.30 -3.95
N LYS A 90 -8.01 -8.79 -5.04
CA LYS A 90 -8.79 -9.61 -5.99
C LYS A 90 -7.96 -10.69 -6.66
N VAL A 91 -6.71 -10.39 -7.02
CA VAL A 91 -5.79 -11.39 -7.61
C VAL A 91 -5.43 -12.45 -6.58
N THR A 92 -5.10 -12.03 -5.36
CA THR A 92 -4.78 -12.96 -4.25
C THR A 92 -5.94 -13.88 -3.92
N ASP A 93 -7.17 -13.37 -3.88
CA ASP A 93 -8.39 -14.15 -3.67
C ASP A 93 -8.54 -15.29 -4.69
N ALA A 94 -8.42 -14.97 -5.98
CA ALA A 94 -8.47 -15.97 -7.05
C ALA A 94 -7.35 -17.02 -6.95
N LEU A 95 -6.16 -16.65 -6.47
CA LEU A 95 -5.04 -17.57 -6.26
C LEU A 95 -5.28 -18.52 -5.08
N ILE A 96 -5.85 -18.01 -3.99
CA ILE A 96 -6.25 -18.80 -2.83
C ILE A 96 -7.32 -19.82 -3.23
N ASP A 97 -8.35 -19.38 -3.96
CA ASP A 97 -9.41 -20.24 -4.49
C ASP A 97 -8.86 -21.39 -5.33
N LYS A 98 -7.91 -21.07 -6.21
CA LYS A 98 -7.22 -22.06 -7.04
C LYS A 98 -6.39 -23.03 -6.20
N TYR A 99 -5.67 -22.53 -5.19
CA TYR A 99 -4.88 -23.35 -4.28
C TYR A 99 -5.75 -24.30 -3.47
N LEU A 100 -6.87 -23.82 -2.92
CA LEU A 100 -7.79 -24.64 -2.13
C LEU A 100 -8.43 -25.74 -2.97
N LYS A 101 -8.93 -25.42 -4.17
CA LYS A 101 -9.50 -26.41 -5.10
C LYS A 101 -8.47 -27.48 -5.49
N LYS A 102 -7.21 -27.11 -5.68
CA LYS A 102 -6.14 -28.05 -6.03
C LYS A 102 -5.79 -29.01 -4.88
N ASN A 103 -5.80 -28.54 -3.63
CA ASN A 103 -5.27 -29.30 -2.49
C ASN A 103 -6.35 -29.93 -1.59
N TYR A 104 -7.61 -29.52 -1.72
CA TYR A 104 -8.72 -29.93 -0.83
C TYR A 104 -10.01 -30.30 -1.56
N SER A 105 -9.95 -30.63 -2.87
CA SER A 105 -11.13 -30.93 -3.71
C SER A 105 -12.08 -31.97 -3.11
N ASP A 106 -11.56 -32.96 -2.39
CA ASP A 106 -12.34 -34.09 -1.90
C ASP A 106 -12.99 -33.86 -0.53
N LYS A 107 -12.67 -32.76 0.17
CA LYS A 107 -13.19 -32.45 1.53
C LYS A 107 -14.30 -31.40 1.58
N LEU A 108 -14.62 -30.74 0.45
CA LEU A 108 -15.60 -29.66 0.41
C LEU A 108 -17.04 -30.15 0.10
N VAL A 109 -17.23 -31.44 -0.17
CA VAL A 109 -18.55 -32.02 -0.52
C VAL A 109 -19.35 -32.48 0.70
N GLU A 110 -18.73 -32.63 1.89
CA GLU A 110 -19.40 -33.20 3.08
C GLU A 110 -20.05 -32.20 4.05
N THR A 111 -19.98 -30.88 3.82
CA THR A 111 -20.47 -29.87 4.80
C THR A 111 -21.51 -28.88 4.27
N THR A 112 -22.23 -29.20 3.19
CA THR A 112 -23.43 -28.43 2.78
C THR A 112 -24.72 -29.10 3.27
#